data_AF-A0A7K5SV58-F1
#
_entry.id   AF-A0A7K5SV58-F1
#
_cell.length_a   1.000
_cell.length_b   1.000
_cell.length_c   1.000
_cell.angle_alpha   90.00
_cell.angle_beta   90.00
_cell.angle_gamma   90.00
#
_symmetry.space_group_name_H-M   'P 1'
#
loop_
_entity.id
_entity.type
_entity.pdbx_description
1 polymer ?
#
loop_
_entity_poly.entity_id
_entity_poly.type
_entity_poly.pdbx_seq_one_letter_code
_entity_poly.pdbx_strand_id
1 'polypeptide(L)'
;LSLKFGDIGNLKGLVIRLLLTTSYSQLSVQDWFSLHRLQLLYNHSVQATFNATGIHAPATHSFHCEHVSSLQRYHALLVPSSEKDLSQLWEVTFIDFQV
;
A
#
# COMPACT_ATOMS: atom_id res chain seq x y z
N LEU A 1 -0.15 9.33 -1.93
CA LEU A 1 -1.21 9.64 -0.94
C LEU A 1 -0.67 9.41 0.48
N SER A 2 -0.98 10.26 1.46
CA SER A 2 -0.60 10.02 2.88
C SER A 2 -1.80 10.24 3.79
N LEU A 3 -2.17 9.23 4.56
CA LEU A 3 -3.20 9.28 5.61
C LEU A 3 -2.48 9.48 6.94
N LYS A 4 -2.71 10.63 7.58
CA LYS A 4 -2.07 10.98 8.86
C LYS A 4 -3.09 10.83 9.97
N PHE A 5 -2.78 10.00 10.95
CA PHE A 5 -3.65 9.78 12.10
C PHE A 5 -3.03 10.46 13.32
N GLY A 6 -3.80 11.36 13.94
CA GLY A 6 -3.39 12.14 15.11
C GLY A 6 -3.34 11.28 16.36
N ASP A 7 -4.52 10.82 16.81
CA ASP A 7 -4.68 9.97 17.99
C ASP A 7 -5.34 8.64 17.58
N ILE A 8 -4.58 7.54 17.56
CA ILE A 8 -5.11 6.18 17.49
C ILE A 8 -4.79 5.49 18.82
N GLY A 9 -5.67 5.67 19.81
CA GLY A 9 -5.43 5.16 21.16
C GLY A 9 -4.11 5.69 21.73
N ASN A 10 -3.17 4.79 22.04
CA ASN A 10 -1.85 5.14 22.57
C ASN A 10 -0.80 5.47 21.48
N LEU A 11 -1.12 5.20 20.21
CA LEU A 11 -0.24 5.46 19.06
C LEU A 11 -0.52 6.88 18.56
N LYS A 12 0.46 7.76 18.75
CA LYS A 12 0.42 9.14 18.23
C LYS A 12 1.27 9.27 16.98
N GLY A 13 0.71 9.87 15.92
CA GLY A 13 1.48 10.17 14.71
C GLY A 13 1.75 8.96 13.81
N LEU A 14 0.84 7.99 13.74
CA LEU A 14 0.87 6.97 12.70
C LEU A 14 0.53 7.61 11.34
N VAL A 15 1.33 7.31 10.33
CA VAL A 15 1.07 7.72 8.94
C VAL A 15 1.12 6.51 8.04
N ILE A 16 0.05 6.32 7.25
CA ILE A 16 0.01 5.34 6.17
C ILE A 16 0.28 6.09 4.87
N ARG A 17 1.38 5.76 4.19
CA ARG A 17 1.78 6.39 2.93
C ARG A 17 1.70 5.37 1.80
N LEU A 18 0.93 5.71 0.77
CA LEU A 18 0.81 4.96 -0.48
C LEU A 18 1.63 5.66 -1.56
N LEU A 19 2.58 4.93 -2.13
CA LEU A 19 3.45 5.38 -3.21
C LEU A 19 2.97 4.78 -4.52
N LEU A 20 2.42 5.64 -5.38
CA LEU A 20 1.95 5.24 -6.70
C LEU A 20 2.98 5.60 -7.76
N THR A 21 3.05 4.79 -8.81
CA THR A 21 3.83 5.05 -10.02
C THR A 21 2.92 5.07 -11.23
N THR A 22 3.24 5.88 -12.22
CA THR A 22 2.53 5.95 -13.50
C THR A 22 3.44 5.54 -14.64
N SER A 23 2.93 4.75 -15.57
CA SER A 23 3.66 4.35 -16.77
C SER A 23 2.74 4.24 -17.98
N TYR A 24 3.26 4.61 -19.14
CA TYR A 24 2.55 4.48 -20.40
C TYR A 24 2.66 3.06 -20.94
N SER A 25 1.53 2.41 -21.20
CA SER A 25 1.48 1.08 -21.81
C SER A 25 1.26 1.20 -23.32
N GLN A 26 2.27 0.85 -24.10
CA GLN A 26 2.18 0.87 -25.57
C GLN A 26 1.14 -0.12 -26.10
N LEU A 27 0.93 -1.26 -25.42
CA LEU A 27 -0.02 -2.29 -25.85
C LEU A 27 -1.48 -1.80 -25.77
N SER A 28 -1.80 -1.04 -24.72
CA SER A 28 -3.15 -0.50 -24.49
C SER A 28 -3.29 0.97 -24.87
N VAL A 29 -2.19 1.60 -25.33
CA VAL A 29 -2.13 2.99 -25.80
C VAL A 29 -2.70 3.96 -24.75
N GLN A 30 -2.37 3.74 -23.47
CA GLN A 30 -2.84 4.57 -22.37
C GLN A 30 -1.88 4.51 -21.17
N ASP A 31 -2.01 5.51 -20.30
CA ASP A 31 -1.33 5.52 -19.01
C ASP A 31 -2.00 4.56 -18.04
N TRP A 32 -1.17 3.93 -17.22
CA TRP A 32 -1.56 3.10 -16.10
C TRP A 32 -0.95 3.66 -14.83
N PHE A 33 -1.65 3.53 -13.73
CA PHE A 33 -1.04 3.67 -12.42
C PHE A 33 -0.90 2.30 -11.76
N SER A 34 0.09 2.19 -10.88
CA SER A 34 0.23 1.06 -9.97
C SER A 34 0.57 1.56 -8.57
N LEU A 35 0.05 0.90 -7.55
CA LEU A 35 0.57 1.05 -6.20
C LEU A 35 1.90 0.29 -6.16
N HIS A 36 2.99 1.03 -5.96
CA HIS A 36 4.33 0.44 -5.91
C HIS A 36 4.67 -0.04 -4.50
N ARG A 37 4.44 0.83 -3.51
CA ARG A 37 4.75 0.54 -2.10
C ARG A 37 3.75 1.15 -1.15
N LEU A 38 3.59 0.48 -0.01
CA LEU A 38 2.97 1.03 1.18
C LEU A 38 4.01 1.20 2.28
N GLN A 39 3.99 2.34 2.95
CA GLN A 39 4.86 2.62 4.10
C GLN A 39 4.02 2.95 5.32
N LEU A 40 4.37 2.34 6.45
CA LEU A 40 3.89 2.72 7.77
C LEU A 40 4.98 3.56 8.44
N LEU A 41 4.63 4.76 8.83
CA LEU A 41 5.52 5.65 9.57
C LEU A 41 4.95 5.88 10.96
N TYR A 42 5.81 5.85 11.95
CA TYR A 42 5.48 6.16 13.33
C TYR A 42 6.60 7.02 13.93
N ASN A 43 6.24 8.06 14.67
CA ASN A 43 7.19 9.04 15.20
C ASN A 43 8.18 9.55 14.14
N HIS A 44 7.68 9.88 12.94
CA HIS A 44 8.46 10.37 11.81
C HIS A 44 9.49 9.40 11.20
N SER A 45 9.57 8.15 11.67
CA SER A 45 10.43 7.11 11.10
C SER A 45 9.61 6.05 10.37
N VAL A 46 10.14 5.52 9.26
CA VAL A 46 9.54 4.40 8.53
C VAL A 46 9.72 3.14 9.37
N GLN A 47 8.59 2.54 9.78
CA GLN A 47 8.57 1.31 10.56
C GLN A 47 8.43 0.07 9.68
N ALA A 48 7.62 0.17 8.62
CA ALA A 48 7.38 -0.93 7.70
C ALA A 48 7.27 -0.42 6.27
N THR A 49 7.78 -1.19 5.32
CA THR A 49 7.59 -1.00 3.89
C THR A 49 7.13 -2.31 3.26
N PHE A 50 5.97 -2.26 2.59
CA PHE A 50 5.42 -3.36 1.83
C PHE A 50 5.52 -3.05 0.34
N ASN A 51 5.99 -4.01 -0.44
CA ASN A 51 5.82 -4.01 -1.88
C ASN A 51 4.37 -4.40 -2.20
N ALA A 52 3.72 -3.59 -3.02
CA ALA A 52 2.38 -3.89 -3.50
C ALA A 52 2.47 -4.69 -4.80
N THR A 53 1.68 -5.76 -4.90
CA THR A 53 1.61 -6.63 -6.08
C THR A 53 0.19 -6.62 -6.64
N GLY A 54 0.05 -6.59 -7.96
CA GLY A 54 -1.26 -6.70 -8.62
C GLY A 54 -2.20 -5.51 -8.44
N ILE A 55 -1.81 -4.43 -7.76
CA ILE A 55 -2.65 -3.25 -7.54
C ILE A 55 -2.34 -2.19 -8.61
N HIS A 56 -3.12 -2.18 -9.68
CA HIS A 56 -2.94 -1.31 -10.84
C HIS A 56 -4.22 -1.18 -11.65
N ALA A 57 -4.38 -0.04 -12.35
CA ALA A 57 -5.48 0.20 -13.27
C ALA A 57 -5.07 1.24 -14.32
N PRO A 58 -5.81 1.35 -15.44
CA PRO A 58 -5.68 2.49 -16.34
C PRO A 58 -5.84 3.80 -15.56
N ALA A 59 -5.09 4.84 -15.92
CA ALA A 59 -5.13 6.14 -15.24
C ALA A 59 -6.52 6.82 -15.27
N THR A 60 -7.40 6.36 -16.15
CA THR A 60 -8.80 6.82 -16.31
C THR A 60 -9.81 6.04 -15.47
N HIS A 61 -9.38 4.97 -14.79
CA HIS A 61 -10.22 4.09 -13.98
C HIS A 61 -9.66 4.00 -12.56
N SER A 62 -10.45 3.48 -11.62
CA SER A 62 -10.00 3.15 -10.27
C SER A 62 -9.75 1.65 -10.13
N PHE A 63 -8.81 1.27 -9.28
CA PHE A 63 -8.66 -0.10 -8.81
C PHE A 63 -9.58 -0.33 -7.61
N HIS A 64 -10.37 -1.41 -7.62
CA HIS A 64 -11.19 -1.84 -6.49
C HIS A 64 -10.87 -3.28 -6.11
N CYS A 65 -10.72 -3.55 -4.82
CA CYS A 65 -10.53 -4.91 -4.30
C CYS A 65 -11.08 -5.03 -2.88
N GLU A 66 -11.81 -6.10 -2.60
CA GLU A 66 -12.41 -6.35 -1.29
C GLU A 66 -11.34 -6.44 -0.18
N HIS A 67 -10.18 -7.03 -0.48
CA HIS A 67 -9.10 -7.22 0.48
C HIS A 67 -7.74 -6.88 -0.14
N VAL A 68 -7.11 -5.81 0.37
CA VAL A 68 -5.69 -5.55 0.15
C VAL A 68 -4.96 -5.77 1.47
N SER A 69 -4.22 -6.87 1.57
CA SER A 69 -3.68 -7.35 2.84
C SER A 69 -2.25 -7.86 2.73
N SER A 70 -1.54 -7.86 3.86
CA SER A 70 -0.27 -8.58 4.04
C SER A 70 -0.44 -10.05 4.42
N LEU A 71 -1.67 -10.47 4.74
CA LEU A 71 -1.97 -11.82 5.21
C LEU A 71 -2.22 -12.79 4.07
N GLN A 72 -1.66 -13.99 4.17
CA GLN A 72 -1.80 -15.00 3.12
C GLN A 72 -3.24 -15.49 2.89
N ARG A 73 -4.08 -15.50 3.95
CA ARG A 73 -5.50 -15.82 3.81
C ARG A 73 -6.26 -14.88 2.86
N TYR A 74 -5.69 -13.70 2.58
CA TYR A 74 -6.23 -12.66 1.70
C TYR A 74 -5.29 -12.39 0.52
N HIS A 75 -4.65 -13.44 -0.01
CA HIS A 75 -3.74 -13.40 -1.16
C HIS A 75 -2.45 -12.57 -1.01
N ALA A 76 -2.22 -11.93 0.15
CA ALA A 76 -1.00 -11.19 0.47
C ALA A 76 -0.53 -10.20 -0.62
N LEU A 77 -1.42 -9.34 -1.12
CA LEU A 77 -1.08 -8.29 -2.10
C LEU A 77 -0.08 -7.25 -1.57
N LEU A 78 0.16 -7.22 -0.25
CA LEU A 78 1.18 -6.41 0.41
C LEU A 78 2.28 -7.30 0.98
N VAL A 79 3.41 -7.42 0.29
CA VAL A 79 4.52 -8.29 0.72
C VAL A 79 5.59 -7.44 1.40
N PRO A 80 6.09 -7.82 2.60
CA PRO A 80 7.23 -7.15 3.23
C PRO A 80 8.40 -6.93 2.26
N SER A 81 8.96 -5.72 2.24
CA SER A 81 9.96 -5.36 1.22
C SER A 81 11.33 -6.04 1.42
N SER A 82 11.60 -6.50 2.63
CA SER A 82 12.83 -7.19 3.03
C SER A 82 12.55 -8.10 4.21
N GLU A 83 13.18 -9.27 4.26
CA GLU A 83 13.13 -10.16 5.44
C GLU A 83 13.80 -9.55 6.67
N LYS A 84 14.68 -8.56 6.47
CA LYS A 84 15.42 -7.88 7.54
C LYS A 84 14.74 -6.61 8.03
N ASP A 85 13.68 -6.15 7.38
CA ASP A 85 12.96 -4.96 7.84
C ASP A 85 11.87 -5.35 8.86
N LEU A 86 11.45 -4.38 9.67
CA LEU A 86 10.49 -4.61 10.75
C LEU A 86 9.06 -4.84 10.24
N SER A 87 8.80 -4.88 8.94
CA SER A 87 7.46 -5.09 8.36
C SER A 87 6.87 -6.45 8.69
N GLN A 88 7.69 -7.45 9.01
CA GLN A 88 7.20 -8.75 9.52
C GLN A 88 6.48 -8.63 10.87
N LEU A 89 6.68 -7.53 11.60
CA LEU A 89 5.99 -7.24 12.86
C LEU A 89 4.65 -6.51 12.64
N TRP A 90 4.32 -6.18 11.40
CA TRP A 90 3.13 -5.42 11.06
C TRP A 90 2.21 -6.24 10.17
N GLU A 91 0.94 -6.28 10.55
CA GLU A 91 -0.13 -6.79 9.70
C GLU A 91 -0.98 -5.62 9.22
N VAL A 92 -1.20 -5.54 7.91
CA VAL A 92 -2.02 -4.50 7.29
C VAL A 92 -3.11 -5.17 6.49
N THR A 93 -4.35 -4.76 6.70
CA THR A 93 -5.48 -5.17 5.87
C THR A 93 -6.38 -3.97 5.64
N PHE A 94 -6.56 -3.60 4.37
CA PHE A 94 -7.64 -2.74 3.92
C PHE A 94 -8.82 -3.61 3.51
N ILE A 95 -10.01 -3.20 3.95
CA ILE A 95 -11.27 -3.80 3.58
C ILE A 95 -11.96 -2.80 2.65
N ASP A 96 -12.51 -3.30 1.53
CA ASP A 96 -13.18 -2.49 0.52
C ASP A 96 -12.30 -1.35 -0.01
N PHE A 97 -11.13 -1.73 -0.52
CA PHE A 97 -10.11 -0.78 -0.96
C PHE A 97 -10.38 -0.27 -2.37
N GLN A 98 -10.46 1.05 -2.53
CA GLN A 98 -10.51 1.72 -3.83
C GLN A 98 -9.47 2.84 -3.93
N VAL A 99 -8.73 2.88 -5.04
CA VAL A 99 -7.71 3.90 -5.34
C VAL A 99 -7.72 4.30 -6.80
#